data_AF-A0A349XZ66-F1
#
_entry.id   AF-A0A349XZ66-F1
#
_cell.length_a   1.000
_cell.length_b   1.000
_cell.length_c   1.000
_cell.angle_alpha   90.00
_cell.angle_beta   90.00
_cell.angle_gamma   90.00
#
_symmetry.space_group_name_H-M   'P 1'
#
loop_
_entity.id
_entity.type
_entity.pdbx_description
1 polymer ?
#
loop_
_entity_poly.entity_id
_entity_poly.type
_entity_poly.pdbx_seq_one_letter_code
_entity_poly.pdbx_strand_id
1 'polypeptide(L)'
;MLDAKTSTLLWAAETFTLAVLLGTLWLHRPSRRHNLYFAAGFLATGFGTVMVAFRGDISSFLSIQVGNALALSAFGFWLAGLLSLEKRKLAGWIAIPALLWIAGMFVPPVRENMVARILLYHASAATGYFMLAGVLLANGERRSRSRKVLATILTLQAFAGAVVASIVIPA
;
A
#
# COMPACT_ATOMS: atom_id res chain seq x y z
N MET A 1 4.50 -22.17 15.21
CA MET A 1 4.39 -21.44 13.93
C MET A 1 3.30 -20.41 14.12
N LEU A 2 3.54 -19.13 13.83
CA LEU A 2 2.47 -18.12 13.85
C LEU A 2 1.49 -18.45 12.73
N ASP A 3 0.19 -18.44 13.01
CA ASP A 3 -0.83 -18.60 11.98
C ASP A 3 -0.95 -17.31 11.15
N ALA A 4 -1.53 -17.42 9.95
CA ALA A 4 -1.63 -16.30 9.01
C ALA A 4 -2.39 -15.11 9.61
N LYS A 5 -3.40 -15.36 10.45
CA LYS A 5 -4.18 -14.32 11.12
C LYS A 5 -3.31 -13.54 12.11
N THR A 6 -2.57 -14.21 12.98
CA THR A 6 -1.69 -13.56 13.96
C THR A 6 -0.59 -12.76 13.26
N SER A 7 0.05 -13.31 12.22
CA SER A 7 1.06 -12.57 11.44
C SER A 7 0.48 -11.30 10.80
N THR A 8 -0.74 -11.37 10.28
CA THR A 8 -1.43 -10.23 9.66
C THR A 8 -1.79 -9.16 10.71
N LEU A 9 -2.21 -9.57 11.91
CA LEU A 9 -2.50 -8.65 13.02
C LEU A 9 -1.24 -7.98 13.59
N LEU A 10 -0.11 -8.70 13.65
CA LEU A 10 1.18 -8.11 14.03
C LEU A 10 1.60 -7.04 13.01
N TRP A 11 1.48 -7.33 11.71
CA TRP A 11 1.71 -6.33 10.67
C TRP A 11 0.81 -5.10 10.83
N ALA A 12 -0.48 -5.29 11.11
CA ALA A 12 -1.38 -4.18 11.39
C ALA A 12 -0.91 -3.33 12.60
N ALA A 13 -0.51 -3.96 13.69
CA ALA A 13 0.00 -3.27 14.88
C ALA A 13 1.27 -2.43 14.59
N GLU A 14 2.19 -2.95 13.76
CA GLU A 14 3.36 -2.21 13.29
C GLU A 14 2.95 -0.95 12.51
N THR A 15 2.02 -1.10 11.57
CA THR A 15 1.54 0.04 10.79
C THR A 15 0.80 1.07 11.65
N PHE A 16 -0.01 0.64 12.64
CA PHE A 16 -0.63 1.58 13.57
C PHE A 16 0.39 2.33 14.42
N THR A 17 1.45 1.66 14.87
CA THR A 17 2.55 2.30 15.60
C THR A 17 3.21 3.38 14.76
N LEU A 18 3.53 3.09 13.49
CA LEU A 18 4.09 4.07 12.56
C LEU A 18 3.14 5.23 12.29
N ALA A 19 1.84 4.96 12.15
CA ALA A 19 0.82 5.97 12.00
C ALA A 19 0.75 6.92 13.21
N VAL A 20 0.72 6.39 14.43
CA VAL A 20 0.70 7.19 15.67
C VAL A 20 1.97 8.02 15.80
N LEU A 21 3.14 7.44 15.52
CA LEU A 21 4.41 8.16 15.57
C LEU A 21 4.42 9.35 14.60
N LEU A 22 4.09 9.12 13.34
CA LEU A 22 4.11 10.17 12.31
C LEU A 22 2.99 11.19 12.50
N GLY A 23 1.82 10.75 12.95
CA GLY A 23 0.70 11.63 13.32
C GLY A 23 1.09 12.54 14.49
N THR A 24 1.73 12.00 15.52
CA THR A 24 2.24 12.78 16.66
C THR A 24 3.31 13.78 16.22
N LEU A 25 4.24 13.37 15.35
CA LEU A 25 5.24 14.28 14.79
C LEU A 25 4.61 15.40 13.95
N TRP A 26 3.50 15.12 13.26
CA TRP A 26 2.73 16.14 12.55
C TRP A 26 2.03 17.09 13.52
N LEU A 27 1.39 16.60 14.59
CA LEU A 27 0.75 17.46 15.60
C LEU A 27 1.74 18.44 16.24
N HIS A 28 2.98 18.01 16.49
CA HIS A 28 4.03 18.89 17.01
C HIS A 28 4.60 19.85 15.95
N ARG A 29 4.53 19.50 14.66
CA ARG A 29 5.03 20.33 13.54
C ARG A 29 4.08 20.29 12.34
N PRO A 30 2.91 20.97 12.40
CA PRO A 30 1.88 20.86 11.36
C PRO A 30 2.31 21.37 9.98
N SER A 31 3.35 22.22 9.93
CA SER A 31 3.96 22.70 8.68
C SER A 31 4.56 21.56 7.83
N ARG A 32 4.90 20.42 8.44
CA ARG A 32 5.44 19.24 7.75
C ARG A 32 4.31 18.28 7.32
N ARG A 33 3.51 18.72 6.34
CA ARG A 33 2.34 17.97 5.84
C ARG A 33 2.63 16.55 5.37
N HIS A 34 3.86 16.25 4.93
CA HIS A 34 4.27 14.89 4.57
C HIS A 34 4.09 13.88 5.70
N ASN A 35 4.29 14.27 6.96
CA ASN A 35 4.09 13.37 8.10
C ASN A 35 2.63 12.93 8.23
N LEU A 36 1.68 13.85 8.01
CA LEU A 36 0.25 13.53 8.00
C LEU A 36 -0.08 12.55 6.88
N TYR A 37 0.44 12.76 5.67
CA TYR A 37 0.19 11.85 4.56
C TYR A 37 0.77 10.46 4.83
N PHE A 38 2.01 10.35 5.32
CA PHE A 38 2.55 9.05 5.68
C PHE A 38 1.75 8.37 6.80
N ALA A 39 1.34 9.12 7.83
CA ALA A 39 0.50 8.60 8.91
C ALA A 39 -0.83 8.06 8.38
N ALA A 40 -1.51 8.81 7.49
CA ALA A 40 -2.75 8.37 6.86
C ALA A 40 -2.56 7.09 6.02
N GLY A 41 -1.44 6.97 5.30
CA GLY A 41 -1.13 5.75 4.55
C GLY A 41 -0.90 4.53 5.45
N PHE A 42 -0.21 4.71 6.58
CA PHE A 42 -0.05 3.63 7.56
C PHE A 42 -1.36 3.26 8.26
N LEU A 43 -2.23 4.23 8.59
CA LEU A 43 -3.57 3.94 9.12
C LEU A 43 -4.40 3.14 8.11
N ALA A 44 -4.41 3.56 6.85
CA ALA A 44 -5.14 2.87 5.79
C ALA A 44 -4.63 1.43 5.61
N THR A 45 -3.31 1.23 5.65
CA THR A 45 -2.71 -0.10 5.63
C THR A 45 -3.16 -0.94 6.84
N GLY A 46 -3.08 -0.39 8.04
CA GLY A 46 -3.45 -1.09 9.28
C GLY A 46 -4.91 -1.51 9.30
N PHE A 47 -5.84 -0.58 9.05
CA PHE A 47 -7.26 -0.90 8.99
C PHE A 47 -7.59 -1.89 7.87
N GLY A 48 -7.03 -1.70 6.67
CA GLY A 48 -7.24 -2.63 5.55
C GLY A 48 -6.76 -4.04 5.89
N THR A 49 -5.58 -4.13 6.52
CA THR A 49 -4.98 -5.38 6.99
C THR A 49 -5.85 -6.07 8.05
N VAL A 50 -6.36 -5.32 9.03
CA VAL A 50 -7.28 -5.87 10.04
C VAL A 50 -8.54 -6.44 9.37
N MET A 51 -9.16 -5.70 8.45
CA MET A 51 -10.34 -6.20 7.74
C MET A 51 -10.05 -7.50 6.96
N VAL A 52 -8.87 -7.62 6.37
CA VAL A 52 -8.43 -8.85 5.69
C VAL A 52 -8.18 -9.99 6.69
N ALA A 53 -7.60 -9.70 7.87
CA ALA A 53 -7.32 -10.70 8.90
C ALA A 53 -8.61 -11.33 9.49
N PHE A 54 -9.70 -10.56 9.53
CA PHE A 54 -11.02 -11.03 9.99
C PHE A 54 -11.86 -11.65 8.86
N ARG A 55 -11.24 -12.08 7.75
CA ARG A 55 -11.94 -12.82 6.69
C ARG A 55 -12.58 -14.09 7.26
N GLY A 56 -13.86 -14.28 6.96
CA GLY A 56 -14.66 -15.39 7.50
C GLY A 56 -15.46 -15.01 8.75
N ASP A 57 -14.99 -14.00 9.49
CA ASP A 57 -15.69 -13.45 10.66
C ASP A 57 -16.58 -12.24 10.28
N ILE A 58 -16.18 -11.48 9.27
CA ILE A 58 -16.95 -10.33 8.72
C ILE A 58 -17.40 -10.58 7.28
N SER A 59 -18.29 -9.72 6.76
CA SER A 59 -18.79 -9.84 5.39
C SER A 59 -17.65 -9.85 4.36
N SER A 60 -17.78 -10.71 3.35
CA SER A 60 -16.77 -10.83 2.29
C SER A 60 -16.55 -9.51 1.53
N PHE A 61 -17.59 -8.68 1.41
CA PHE A 61 -17.47 -7.35 0.83
C PHE A 61 -16.54 -6.46 1.65
N LEU A 62 -16.71 -6.40 2.97
CA LEU A 62 -15.87 -5.60 3.86
C LEU A 62 -14.43 -6.12 3.88
N SER A 63 -14.24 -7.42 4.10
CA SER A 63 -12.89 -8.00 4.21
C SER A 63 -12.10 -7.91 2.90
N ILE A 64 -12.74 -8.19 1.76
CA ILE A 64 -12.05 -8.31 0.47
C ILE A 64 -12.06 -6.98 -0.27
N GLN A 65 -13.23 -6.40 -0.55
CA GLN A 65 -13.30 -5.22 -1.40
C GLN A 65 -12.81 -3.98 -0.65
N VAL A 66 -13.42 -3.69 0.50
CA VAL A 66 -13.10 -2.48 1.29
C VAL A 66 -11.72 -2.60 1.92
N GLY A 67 -11.40 -3.74 2.54
CA GLY A 67 -10.09 -3.97 3.17
C GLY A 67 -8.93 -3.78 2.19
N ASN A 68 -9.00 -4.41 1.01
CA ASN A 68 -7.94 -4.27 0.00
C ASN A 68 -7.91 -2.87 -0.63
N ALA A 69 -9.06 -2.25 -0.90
CA ALA A 69 -9.10 -0.89 -1.43
C ALA A 69 -8.47 0.10 -0.45
N LEU A 70 -8.76 -0.05 0.84
CA LEU A 70 -8.18 0.77 1.90
C LEU A 70 -6.67 0.54 2.01
N ALA A 71 -6.20 -0.71 2.01
CA ALA A 71 -4.78 -1.02 2.01
C ALA A 71 -4.06 -0.42 0.78
N LEU A 72 -4.64 -0.53 -0.42
CA LEU A 72 -4.05 0.03 -1.65
C LEU A 72 -4.09 1.56 -1.70
N SER A 73 -5.07 2.19 -1.05
CA SER A 73 -5.11 3.66 -0.92
C SER A 73 -3.90 4.21 -0.17
N ALA A 74 -3.23 3.39 0.66
CA ALA A 74 -2.00 3.76 1.35
C ALA A 74 -0.90 4.24 0.39
N PHE A 75 -0.79 3.63 -0.79
CA PHE A 75 0.15 4.08 -1.82
C PHE A 75 -0.10 5.52 -2.24
N GLY A 76 -1.37 5.91 -2.40
CA GLY A 76 -1.73 7.28 -2.74
C GLY A 76 -1.30 8.27 -1.66
N PHE A 77 -1.50 7.91 -0.40
CA PHE A 77 -1.03 8.72 0.73
C PHE A 77 0.50 8.78 0.80
N TRP A 78 1.22 7.67 0.62
CA TRP A 78 2.68 7.67 0.62
C TRP A 78 3.26 8.46 -0.56
N LEU A 79 2.67 8.38 -1.73
CA LEU A 79 3.01 9.21 -2.88
C LEU A 79 2.76 10.69 -2.59
N ALA A 80 1.63 11.04 -1.99
CA ALA A 80 1.35 12.40 -1.55
C ALA A 80 2.39 12.91 -0.54
N GLY A 81 2.77 12.05 0.43
CA GLY A 81 3.83 12.35 1.39
C GLY A 81 5.16 12.62 0.72
N LEU A 82 5.55 11.80 -0.25
CA LEU A 82 6.80 11.96 -0.99
C LEU A 82 6.81 13.19 -1.91
N LEU A 83 5.71 13.45 -2.62
CA LEU A 83 5.57 14.66 -3.44
C LEU A 83 5.58 15.92 -2.56
N SER A 84 4.94 15.88 -1.39
CA SER A 84 4.97 16.98 -0.40
C SER A 84 6.37 17.22 0.15
N LEU A 85 7.14 16.17 0.44
CA LEU A 85 8.55 16.28 0.83
C LEU A 85 9.41 16.97 -0.24
N GLU A 86 9.10 16.71 -1.51
CA GLU A 86 9.80 17.28 -2.67
C GLU A 86 9.22 18.62 -3.12
N LYS A 87 8.22 19.16 -2.41
CA LYS A 87 7.49 20.39 -2.79
C LYS A 87 6.91 20.33 -4.22
N ARG A 88 6.57 19.12 -4.69
CA ARG A 88 5.90 18.88 -5.97
C ARG A 88 4.40 18.95 -5.80
N LYS A 89 3.69 19.32 -6.87
CA LYS A 89 2.23 19.37 -6.87
C LYS A 89 1.65 17.96 -6.71
N LEU A 90 0.61 17.85 -5.88
CA LEU A 90 -0.21 16.65 -5.82
C LEU A 90 -0.98 16.52 -7.13
N ALA A 91 -1.16 15.30 -7.59
CA ALA A 91 -1.86 15.00 -8.83
C ALA A 91 -2.70 13.74 -8.64
N GLY A 92 -3.84 13.65 -9.35
CA GLY A 92 -4.81 12.57 -9.17
C GLY A 92 -4.28 11.17 -9.48
N TRP A 93 -3.19 11.06 -10.23
CA TRP A 93 -2.56 9.78 -10.56
C TRP A 93 -2.08 9.00 -9.33
N ILE A 94 -1.92 9.63 -8.16
CA ILE A 94 -1.57 8.93 -6.92
C ILE A 94 -2.62 7.88 -6.51
N ALA A 95 -3.87 8.02 -6.98
CA ALA A 95 -4.94 7.08 -6.68
C ALA A 95 -4.95 5.83 -7.58
N ILE A 96 -4.09 5.78 -8.61
CA ILE A 96 -4.04 4.67 -9.58
C ILE A 96 -4.02 3.28 -8.91
N PRO A 97 -3.18 3.01 -7.88
CA PRO A 97 -3.14 1.67 -7.26
C PRO A 97 -4.49 1.22 -6.69
N ALA A 98 -5.21 2.12 -6.00
CA ALA A 98 -6.53 1.80 -5.45
C ALA A 98 -7.61 1.71 -6.56
N LEU A 99 -7.53 2.58 -7.57
CA LEU A 99 -8.46 2.58 -8.69
C LEU A 99 -8.33 1.32 -9.57
N LEU A 100 -7.12 0.78 -9.73
CA LEU A 100 -6.90 -0.49 -10.44
C LEU A 100 -7.65 -1.64 -9.76
N TRP A 101 -7.58 -1.71 -8.43
CA TRP A 101 -8.34 -2.70 -7.66
C TRP A 101 -9.84 -2.52 -7.81
N ILE A 102 -10.33 -1.29 -7.62
CA ILE A 102 -11.76 -0.98 -7.73
C ILE A 102 -12.28 -1.33 -9.14
N ALA A 103 -11.58 -0.91 -10.19
CA ALA A 103 -11.92 -1.20 -11.58
C ALA A 103 -11.91 -2.72 -11.86
N GLY A 104 -10.88 -3.44 -11.41
CA GLY A 104 -10.79 -4.89 -11.58
C GLY A 104 -11.89 -5.66 -10.86
N MET A 105 -12.37 -5.17 -9.71
CA MET A 105 -13.48 -5.79 -8.98
C MET A 105 -14.85 -5.62 -9.67
N PHE A 106 -14.99 -4.74 -10.65
CA PHE A 106 -16.19 -4.67 -11.51
C PHE A 106 -16.21 -5.75 -12.59
N VAL A 107 -15.10 -6.44 -12.85
CA VAL A 107 -15.00 -7.52 -13.85
C VAL A 107 -15.40 -8.85 -13.19
N PRO A 108 -16.54 -9.48 -13.56
CA PRO A 108 -17.04 -10.67 -12.86
C PRO A 108 -16.03 -11.85 -12.79
N PRO A 109 -15.31 -12.19 -13.88
CA PRO A 109 -14.27 -13.22 -13.83
C PRO A 109 -13.18 -12.97 -12.79
N VAL A 110 -12.85 -11.70 -12.52
CA VAL A 110 -11.88 -11.32 -11.50
C VAL A 110 -12.49 -11.35 -10.11
N ARG A 111 -13.70 -10.81 -9.95
CA ARG A 111 -14.39 -10.72 -8.65
C ARG A 111 -14.69 -12.09 -8.04
N GLU A 112 -15.05 -13.06 -8.88
CA GLU A 112 -15.54 -14.37 -8.46
C GLU A 112 -14.41 -15.40 -8.30
N ASN A 113 -13.26 -15.19 -8.94
CA ASN A 113 -12.10 -16.07 -8.83
C ASN A 113 -11.10 -15.58 -7.77
N MET A 114 -10.80 -16.42 -6.78
CA MET A 114 -9.83 -16.09 -5.72
C MET A 114 -8.43 -15.77 -6.26
N VAL A 115 -7.92 -16.58 -7.18
CA VAL A 115 -6.59 -16.41 -7.78
C VAL A 115 -6.52 -15.08 -8.53
N ALA A 116 -7.55 -14.77 -9.33
CA ALA A 116 -7.61 -13.52 -10.07
C ALA A 116 -7.59 -12.29 -9.14
N ARG A 117 -8.28 -12.35 -7.98
CA ARG A 117 -8.21 -11.28 -6.97
C ARG A 117 -6.83 -11.14 -6.35
N ILE A 118 -6.16 -12.25 -6.05
CA ILE A 118 -4.79 -12.22 -5.51
C ILE A 118 -3.86 -11.53 -6.52
N LEU A 119 -3.93 -11.93 -7.80
CA LEU A 119 -3.18 -11.33 -8.89
C LEU A 119 -3.46 -9.83 -9.05
N LEU A 120 -4.74 -9.44 -9.07
CA LEU A 120 -5.15 -8.04 -9.19
C LEU A 120 -4.57 -7.19 -8.04
N TYR A 121 -4.68 -7.68 -6.80
CA TYR A 121 -4.14 -6.97 -5.65
C TYR A 121 -2.62 -6.78 -5.77
N HIS A 122 -1.91 -7.84 -6.15
CA HIS A 122 -0.45 -7.83 -6.25
C HIS A 122 0.02 -6.96 -7.41
N ALA A 123 -0.68 -6.97 -8.55
CA ALA A 123 -0.42 -6.06 -9.67
C ALA A 123 -0.69 -4.58 -9.31
N SER A 124 -1.76 -4.33 -8.57
CA SER A 124 -2.09 -2.99 -8.07
C SER A 124 -1.03 -2.47 -7.08
N ALA A 125 -0.59 -3.32 -6.16
CA ALA A 125 0.48 -3.01 -5.22
C ALA A 125 1.83 -2.80 -5.93
N ALA A 126 2.19 -3.67 -6.88
CA ALA A 126 3.39 -3.53 -7.71
C ALA A 126 3.42 -2.18 -8.44
N THR A 127 2.28 -1.77 -9.00
CA THR A 127 2.11 -0.44 -9.61
C THR A 127 2.43 0.67 -8.60
N GLY A 128 1.86 0.60 -7.39
CA GLY A 128 2.15 1.55 -6.31
C GLY A 128 3.63 1.60 -5.92
N TYR A 129 4.28 0.44 -5.81
CA TYR A 129 5.72 0.36 -5.52
C TYR A 129 6.59 0.97 -6.63
N PHE A 130 6.30 0.68 -7.90
CA PHE A 130 7.00 1.30 -9.04
C PHE A 130 6.80 2.81 -9.08
N MET A 131 5.59 3.29 -8.80
CA MET A 131 5.31 4.73 -8.74
C MET A 131 6.12 5.40 -7.64
N LEU A 132 6.19 4.83 -6.44
CA LEU A 132 7.02 5.34 -5.33
C LEU A 132 8.51 5.36 -5.71
N ALA A 133 9.02 4.27 -6.28
CA ALA A 133 10.40 4.19 -6.76
C ALA A 133 10.69 5.24 -7.85
N GLY A 134 9.77 5.42 -8.81
CA GLY A 134 9.86 6.42 -9.86
C GLY A 134 9.94 7.84 -9.32
N VAL A 135 9.09 8.20 -8.35
CA VAL A 135 9.15 9.52 -7.69
C VAL A 135 10.49 9.72 -6.98
N LEU A 136 10.98 8.71 -6.25
CA LEU A 136 12.27 8.78 -5.54
C LEU A 136 13.46 9.01 -6.48
N LEU A 137 13.43 8.40 -7.67
CA LEU A 137 14.51 8.43 -8.66
C LEU A 137 14.44 9.62 -9.62
N ALA A 138 13.26 10.19 -9.84
CA ALA A 138 13.04 11.30 -10.77
C ALA A 138 13.72 12.62 -10.34
N ASN A 139 14.14 12.75 -9.08
CA ASN A 139 14.68 13.99 -8.55
C ASN A 139 16.22 13.96 -8.51
N GLY A 140 16.86 14.59 -9.50
CA GLY A 140 18.33 14.57 -9.68
C GLY A 140 19.12 15.35 -8.62
N GLU A 141 18.56 16.42 -8.07
CA GLU A 141 19.25 17.34 -7.15
C GLU A 141 19.51 16.75 -5.76
N ARG A 142 18.81 15.67 -5.38
CA ARG A 142 18.89 15.05 -4.05
C ARG A 142 19.10 13.55 -4.13
N ARG A 143 20.02 13.10 -4.98
CA ARG A 143 20.31 11.67 -5.23
C ARG A 143 21.11 11.02 -4.07
N SER A 144 20.60 11.12 -2.84
CA SER A 144 21.21 10.51 -1.66
C SER A 144 21.20 8.98 -1.77
N ARG A 145 22.21 8.33 -1.18
CA ARG A 145 22.33 6.86 -1.14
C ARG A 145 21.06 6.21 -0.60
N SER A 146 20.45 6.79 0.44
CA SER A 146 19.22 6.29 1.05
C SER A 146 18.03 6.25 0.09
N ARG A 147 17.89 7.24 -0.81
CA ARG A 147 16.82 7.24 -1.82
C ARG A 147 16.98 6.13 -2.85
N LYS A 148 18.22 5.90 -3.31
CA LYS A 148 18.52 4.78 -4.23
C LYS A 148 18.22 3.44 -3.57
N VAL A 149 18.69 3.25 -2.33
CA VAL A 149 18.42 2.01 -1.56
C VAL A 149 16.92 1.80 -1.38
N LEU A 150 16.17 2.82 -0.97
CA LEU A 150 14.73 2.71 -0.82
C LEU A 150 14.03 2.40 -2.15
N ALA A 151 14.40 3.07 -3.24
CA ALA A 151 13.83 2.78 -4.56
C ALA A 151 14.12 1.35 -5.02
N THR A 152 15.33 0.83 -4.76
CA THR A 152 15.68 -0.58 -5.01
C THR A 152 14.80 -1.52 -4.19
N ILE A 153 14.65 -1.29 -2.89
CA ILE A 153 13.80 -2.11 -2.01
C ILE A 153 12.35 -2.13 -2.54
N LEU A 154 11.80 -0.97 -2.87
CA LEU A 154 10.43 -0.87 -3.41
C LEU A 154 10.29 -1.60 -4.75
N THR A 155 11.30 -1.48 -5.62
CA THR A 155 11.33 -2.21 -6.90
C THR A 155 11.34 -3.72 -6.67
N LEU A 156 12.17 -4.21 -5.75
CA LEU A 156 12.19 -5.64 -5.39
C LEU A 156 10.86 -6.09 -4.78
N GLN A 157 10.26 -5.26 -3.92
CA GLN A 157 8.95 -5.53 -3.32
C GLN A 157 7.83 -5.61 -4.37
N ALA A 158 7.92 -4.85 -5.47
CA ALA A 158 6.97 -4.94 -6.57
C ALA A 158 6.95 -6.34 -7.21
N PHE A 159 8.11 -7.01 -7.26
CA PHE A 159 8.23 -8.37 -7.80
C PHE A 159 7.91 -9.47 -6.78
N ALA A 160 8.00 -9.19 -5.48
CA ALA A 160 7.62 -10.16 -4.44
C ALA A 160 6.18 -10.65 -4.64
N GLY A 161 5.30 -9.78 -5.13
CA GLY A 161 3.93 -10.17 -5.45
C GLY A 161 3.81 -11.17 -6.61
N ALA A 162 4.63 -11.04 -7.64
CA ALA A 162 4.68 -12.00 -8.74
C ALA A 162 5.21 -13.37 -8.28
N VAL A 163 6.15 -13.39 -7.33
CA VAL A 163 6.66 -14.62 -6.72
C VAL A 163 5.54 -15.32 -5.94
N VAL A 164 4.80 -14.61 -5.08
CA VAL A 164 3.66 -15.20 -4.35
C VAL A 164 2.61 -15.73 -5.32
N ALA A 165 2.28 -14.98 -6.36
CA ALA A 165 1.36 -15.42 -7.40
C ALA A 165 1.80 -16.72 -8.09
N SER A 166 3.09 -16.85 -8.40
CA SER A 166 3.64 -18.06 -9.04
C SER A 166 3.60 -19.31 -8.17
N ILE A 167 3.55 -19.16 -6.84
CA ILE A 167 3.46 -20.27 -5.89
C ILE A 167 2.01 -20.72 -5.71
N VAL A 168 1.05 -19.79 -5.79
CA VAL A 168 -0.37 -20.04 -5.51
C VAL A 168 -1.13 -20.60 -6.72
N ILE A 169 -0.67 -20.32 -7.95
CA ILE A 169 -1.27 -20.87 -9.17
C ILE A 169 -0.71 -22.28 -9.39
N PRO A 170 -1.54 -23.35 -9.32
CA PRO A 170 -1.09 -24.67 -9.75
C PRO A 170 -0.74 -24.62 -11.24
N ALA A 171 0.42 -25.16 -11.59
CA ALA A 171 0.85 -25.34 -12.98
C ALA A 171 -0.10 -26.24 -13.77
#